data_AF-A0A2U3CHN2-F1
#
_entry.id   AF-A0A2U3CHN2-F1
#
_cell.length_a   1.000
_cell.length_b   1.000
_cell.length_c   1.000
_cell.angle_alpha   90.00
_cell.angle_beta   90.00
_cell.angle_gamma   90.00
#
_symmetry.space_group_name_H-M   'P 1'
#
loop_
_entity.id
_entity.type
_entity.pdbx_description
1 polymer ?
#
loop_
_entity_poly.entity_id
_entity_poly.type
_entity_poly.pdbx_seq_one_letter_code
_entity_poly.pdbx_strand_id
1 'polypeptide(L)'
;MINPHHRPFFIIVDGGDGSGKDTQAKLIAQFLANNDFPSVRIRSHPAHDNRFGRRAKQALETEGKKGHLLAACFYALDVIRSLVKYYRHEEEVVIFSRYLLGVCYLPRSLVMFGYTFFSHLLIQQ
;
A
#
# COMPACT_ATOMS: atom_id res chain seq x y z
N MET A 1 -3.86 26.33 -16.83
CA MET A 1 -2.78 26.88 -15.98
C MET A 1 -2.46 25.80 -14.97
N ILE A 2 -1.29 25.15 -15.08
CA ILE A 2 -0.89 24.09 -14.14
C ILE A 2 -0.53 24.76 -12.82
N ASN A 3 -1.17 24.36 -11.72
CA ASN A 3 -0.99 24.96 -10.40
C ASN A 3 0.38 24.49 -9.84
N PRO A 4 1.38 25.36 -9.66
CA PRO A 4 2.78 24.97 -9.42
C PRO A 4 3.07 24.48 -7.98
N HIS A 5 2.05 24.09 -7.21
CA HIS A 5 2.17 23.81 -5.77
C HIS A 5 1.64 22.45 -5.32
N HIS A 6 1.39 21.50 -6.23
CA HIS A 6 1.02 20.14 -5.82
C HIS A 6 2.20 19.46 -5.13
N ARG A 7 2.15 19.41 -3.79
CA ARG A 7 3.08 18.61 -2.99
C ARG A 7 2.71 17.14 -3.11
N PRO A 8 3.68 16.21 -3.15
CA PRO A 8 3.37 14.80 -3.17
C PRO A 8 2.62 14.39 -1.89
N PHE A 9 1.55 13.61 -2.04
CA PHE A 9 0.80 13.06 -0.90
C PHE A 9 0.23 11.67 -1.15
N PHE A 10 -0.11 11.01 -0.04
CA PHE A 10 -0.67 9.66 -0.04
C PHE A 10 -2.13 9.67 0.44
N ILE A 11 -2.98 8.92 -0.24
CA ILE A 11 -4.35 8.62 0.22
C ILE A 11 -4.40 7.14 0.55
N ILE A 12 -4.93 6.79 1.72
CA ILE A 12 -5.19 5.40 2.11
C ILE A 12 -6.70 5.18 2.14
N VAL A 13 -7.16 4.19 1.39
CA VAL A 13 -8.55 3.72 1.39
C VAL A 13 -8.58 2.31 1.95
N ASP A 14 -9.11 2.16 3.16
CA ASP A 14 -9.21 0.85 3.83
C ASP A 14 -10.66 0.47 4.13
N GLY A 15 -10.91 -0.83 4.27
CA GLY A 15 -12.23 -1.38 4.54
C GLY A 15 -12.29 -2.90 4.38
N GLY A 16 -13.32 -3.50 4.98
CA GLY A 16 -13.59 -4.93 4.87
C GLY A 16 -13.86 -5.39 3.43
N ASP A 17 -13.91 -6.71 3.22
CA ASP A 17 -14.29 -7.23 1.90
C ASP A 17 -15.74 -6.89 1.57
N GLY A 18 -15.99 -6.50 0.32
CA GLY A 18 -17.30 -5.99 -0.12
C GLY A 18 -17.57 -4.51 0.20
N SER A 19 -16.70 -3.79 0.91
CA SER A 19 -16.96 -2.38 1.30
C SER A 19 -16.87 -1.34 0.17
N GLY A 20 -16.51 -1.76 -1.05
CA GLY A 20 -16.37 -0.84 -2.20
C GLY A 20 -15.08 0.01 -2.20
N LYS A 21 -14.10 -0.27 -1.33
CA LYS A 21 -12.80 0.44 -1.26
C LYS A 21 -12.09 0.58 -2.61
N ASP A 22 -12.06 -0.48 -3.42
CA ASP A 22 -11.41 -0.47 -4.74
C ASP A 22 -12.18 0.42 -5.74
N THR A 23 -13.50 0.51 -5.60
CA THR A 23 -14.34 1.42 -6.38
C THR A 23 -14.07 2.87 -5.98
N GLN A 24 -14.04 3.16 -4.68
CA GLN A 24 -13.77 4.50 -4.17
C GLN A 24 -12.35 4.99 -4.52
N ALA A 25 -11.35 4.11 -4.43
CA ALA A 25 -9.99 4.44 -4.86
C ALA A 25 -9.93 4.86 -6.34
N LYS A 26 -10.70 4.20 -7.21
CA LYS A 26 -10.81 4.56 -8.64
C LYS A 26 -11.51 5.90 -8.84
N LEU A 27 -12.61 6.14 -8.12
CA LEU A 27 -13.34 7.41 -8.21
C LEU A 27 -12.49 8.59 -7.74
N ILE A 28 -11.75 8.43 -6.64
CA ILE A 28 -10.81 9.44 -6.15
C ILE A 28 -9.72 9.69 -7.19
N ALA A 29 -9.17 8.63 -7.79
CA ALA A 29 -8.15 8.79 -8.82
C ALA A 29 -8.65 9.56 -10.04
N GLN A 30 -9.87 9.26 -10.50
CA GLN A 30 -10.51 9.97 -11.61
C GLN A 30 -10.78 11.43 -11.25
N PHE A 31 -11.30 11.68 -10.04
CA PHE A 31 -11.52 13.04 -9.56
C PHE A 31 -10.23 13.85 -9.58
N LEU A 32 -9.13 13.32 -9.04
CA LEU A 32 -7.84 14.01 -9.02
C LEU A 32 -7.29 14.24 -10.44
N ALA A 33 -7.33 13.22 -11.30
CA ALA A 33 -6.92 13.37 -12.69
C ALA A 33 -7.71 14.45 -13.44
N ASN A 34 -9.00 14.60 -13.15
CA ASN A 34 -9.87 15.63 -13.73
C ASN A 34 -9.64 17.04 -13.13
N ASN A 35 -8.94 17.15 -12.01
CA ASN A 35 -8.63 18.41 -11.34
C ASN A 35 -7.13 18.77 -11.48
N ASP A 36 -6.55 18.51 -12.66
CA ASP A 36 -5.19 18.89 -13.06
C ASP A 36 -4.05 18.30 -12.21
N PHE A 37 -4.27 17.20 -11.47
CA PHE A 37 -3.17 16.48 -10.83
C PHE A 37 -2.40 15.65 -11.87
N PRO A 38 -1.11 15.94 -12.11
CA PRO A 38 -0.34 15.43 -13.25
C PRO A 38 0.00 13.94 -13.16
N SER A 39 0.05 13.35 -11.96
CA SER A 39 0.31 11.91 -11.79
C SER A 39 -0.45 11.32 -10.60
N VAL A 40 -1.44 10.48 -10.89
CA VAL A 40 -2.22 9.75 -9.88
C VAL A 40 -2.07 8.26 -10.09
N ARG A 41 -1.59 7.55 -9.06
CA ARG A 41 -1.39 6.09 -9.12
C ARG A 41 -2.17 5.37 -8.04
N ILE A 42 -2.89 4.33 -8.43
CA ILE A 42 -3.55 3.40 -7.51
C ILE A 42 -2.64 2.21 -7.22
N ARG A 43 -2.54 1.83 -5.96
CA ARG A 43 -1.81 0.65 -5.48
C ARG A 43 -2.68 -0.20 -4.57
N SER A 44 -3.19 -1.30 -5.14
CA SER A 44 -3.93 -2.32 -4.40
C SER A 44 -3.02 -3.48 -4.01
N HIS A 45 -3.10 -3.90 -2.75
CA HIS A 45 -2.32 -5.02 -2.20
C HIS A 45 -3.21 -6.22 -1.85
N PRO A 46 -2.81 -7.48 -2.13
CA PRO A 46 -1.50 -7.88 -2.66
C PRO A 46 -1.38 -7.57 -4.17
N ALA A 47 -0.24 -7.03 -4.57
CA ALA A 47 -0.01 -6.57 -5.94
C ALA A 47 0.44 -7.72 -6.86
N HIS A 48 -0.17 -7.80 -8.05
CA HIS A 48 0.14 -8.86 -9.01
C HIS A 48 1.46 -8.65 -9.77
N ASP A 49 1.95 -7.41 -9.79
CA ASP A 49 3.10 -6.98 -10.60
C ASP A 49 4.46 -7.33 -9.97
N ASN A 50 4.49 -7.88 -8.77
CA ASN A 50 5.74 -8.25 -8.10
C ASN A 50 5.70 -9.63 -7.43
N ARG A 51 6.91 -10.14 -7.12
CA ARG A 51 7.09 -11.50 -6.59
C ARG A 51 6.50 -11.66 -5.19
N PHE A 52 6.45 -10.60 -4.38
CA PHE A 52 5.91 -10.66 -3.02
C PHE A 52 4.40 -10.74 -3.03
N GLY A 53 3.71 -9.85 -3.77
CA GLY A 53 2.25 -9.91 -3.88
C GLY A 53 1.74 -11.20 -4.55
N ARG A 54 2.45 -11.73 -5.57
CA ARG A 54 2.12 -13.05 -6.14
C ARG A 54 2.26 -14.19 -5.13
N ARG A 55 3.33 -14.19 -4.34
CA ARG A 55 3.55 -15.22 -3.30
C ARG A 55 2.59 -15.07 -2.13
N ALA A 56 2.21 -13.84 -1.78
CA ALA A 56 1.19 -13.57 -0.78
C ALA A 56 -0.15 -14.19 -1.20
N LYS A 57 -0.56 -13.97 -2.47
CA LYS A 57 -1.77 -14.58 -3.03
C LYS A 57 -1.73 -16.11 -3.01
N GLN A 58 -0.62 -16.70 -3.47
CA GLN A 58 -0.45 -18.16 -3.45
C GLN A 58 -0.50 -18.74 -2.03
N ALA A 59 0.09 -18.05 -1.06
CA ALA A 59 0.08 -18.48 0.34
C ALA A 59 -1.30 -18.30 1.00
N LEU A 60 -2.12 -17.33 0.56
CA LEU A 60 -3.51 -17.16 1.00
C LEU A 60 -4.40 -18.32 0.54
N GLU A 61 -4.10 -18.93 -0.61
CA GLU A 61 -4.81 -20.09 -1.16
C GLU A 61 -4.38 -21.41 -0.47
N THR A 62 -3.38 -21.38 0.41
CA THR A 62 -2.87 -22.58 1.11
C THR A 62 -3.56 -22.74 2.47
N GLU A 63 -4.06 -23.94 2.77
CA GLU A 63 -4.67 -24.24 4.07
C GLU A 63 -3.62 -24.41 5.19
N GLY A 64 -3.93 -23.87 6.37
CA GLY A 64 -3.20 -24.11 7.62
C GLY A 64 -2.33 -22.94 8.11
N LYS A 65 -1.97 -23.00 9.40
CA LYS A 65 -1.30 -21.91 10.15
C LYS A 65 0.00 -21.41 9.51
N LYS A 66 0.78 -22.32 8.88
CA LYS A 66 2.03 -21.97 8.20
C LYS A 66 1.79 -21.19 6.90
N GLY A 67 0.74 -21.54 6.14
CA GLY A 67 0.33 -20.83 4.93
C GLY A 67 -0.08 -19.40 5.25
N HIS A 68 -0.93 -19.21 6.27
CA HIS A 68 -1.34 -17.89 6.73
C HIS A 68 -0.17 -17.01 7.21
N LEU A 69 0.81 -17.59 7.92
CA LEU A 69 2.02 -16.86 8.33
C LEU A 69 2.86 -16.42 7.13
N LEU A 70 3.05 -17.30 6.14
CA LEU A 70 3.78 -16.96 4.92
C LEU A 70 3.04 -15.91 4.09
N ALA A 71 1.71 -16.00 4.01
CA ALA A 71 0.86 -15.02 3.36
C ALA A 71 1.04 -13.64 4.00
N ALA A 72 1.01 -13.57 5.34
CA ALA A 72 1.27 -12.35 6.10
C ALA A 72 2.66 -11.75 5.80
N CYS A 73 3.72 -12.58 5.85
CA CYS A 73 5.08 -12.12 5.57
C CYS A 73 5.24 -11.59 4.14
N PHE A 74 4.74 -12.31 3.14
CA PHE A 74 4.83 -11.89 1.74
C PHE A 74 3.98 -10.65 1.46
N TYR A 75 2.80 -10.55 2.08
CA TYR A 75 1.96 -9.36 1.99
C TYR A 75 2.68 -8.13 2.56
N ALA A 76 3.31 -8.27 3.73
CA ALA A 76 4.05 -7.18 4.35
C ALA A 76 5.24 -6.72 3.51
N LEU A 77 6.01 -7.66 2.94
CA LEU A 77 7.11 -7.35 2.03
C LEU A 77 6.62 -6.64 0.76
N ASP A 78 5.44 -7.01 0.25
CA ASP A 78 4.80 -6.35 -0.87
C ASP A 78 4.46 -4.88 -0.55
N VAL A 79 3.85 -4.63 0.61
CA VAL A 79 3.53 -3.27 1.09
C VAL A 79 4.80 -2.44 1.33
N ILE A 80 5.80 -2.97 2.03
CA ILE A 80 7.08 -2.28 2.29
C ILE A 80 7.78 -1.95 0.96
N ARG A 81 7.79 -2.89 0.01
CA ARG A 81 8.37 -2.66 -1.32
C ARG A 81 7.67 -1.51 -2.03
N SER A 82 6.33 -1.48 -2.04
CA SER A 82 5.58 -0.39 -2.64
C SER A 82 5.89 0.94 -1.95
N LEU A 83 5.95 0.96 -0.62
CA LEU A 83 6.31 2.17 0.13
C LEU A 83 7.68 2.70 -0.24
N VAL A 84 8.72 1.87 -0.19
CA VAL A 84 10.09 2.28 -0.55
C VAL A 84 10.15 2.78 -1.99
N LYS A 85 9.40 2.14 -2.91
CA LYS A 85 9.33 2.54 -4.31
C LYS A 85 8.65 3.90 -4.48
N TYR A 86 7.53 4.12 -3.82
CA TYR A 86 6.70 5.31 -4.01
C TYR A 86 7.09 6.49 -3.12
N TYR A 87 7.82 6.24 -2.04
CA TYR A 87 8.38 7.28 -1.17
C TYR A 87 9.55 8.02 -1.85
N ARG A 88 10.24 7.38 -2.80
CA ARG A 88 11.41 7.93 -3.50
C ARG A 88 11.11 8.50 -4.89
N HIS A 89 9.88 8.36 -5.39
CA HIS A 89 9.51 8.83 -6.72
C HIS A 89 8.81 10.19 -6.64
N GLU A 90 9.04 11.02 -7.65
CA GLU A 90 8.36 12.30 -7.92
C GLU A 90 6.88 12.15 -8.35
N GLU A 91 6.22 11.03 -8.01
CA GLU A 91 4.78 10.93 -8.26
C GLU A 91 4.04 11.78 -7.22
N GLU A 92 3.15 12.65 -7.69
CA GLU A 92 2.49 13.63 -6.83
C GLU A 92 1.35 13.01 -6.01
N VAL A 93 0.65 11.99 -6.51
CA VAL A 93 -0.41 11.34 -5.73
C VAL A 93 -0.41 9.83 -5.86
N VAL A 94 -0.29 9.14 -4.72
CA VAL A 94 -0.41 7.68 -4.66
C VAL A 94 -1.54 7.27 -3.72
N ILE A 95 -2.47 6.48 -4.23
CA ILE A 95 -3.66 6.00 -3.54
C ILE A 95 -3.46 4.52 -3.21
N PHE A 96 -3.37 4.17 -1.94
CA PHE A 96 -3.27 2.78 -1.48
C PHE A 96 -4.65 2.22 -1.14
N SER A 97 -4.97 1.03 -1.68
CA SER A 97 -6.12 0.23 -1.29
C SER A 97 -5.64 -1.04 -0.56
N ARG A 98 -6.17 -1.26 0.66
CA ARG A 98 -5.74 -2.32 1.62
C ARG A 98 -4.32 -2.08 2.13
N TYR A 99 -4.15 -1.11 3.03
CA TYR A 99 -2.82 -0.71 3.52
C TYR A 99 -2.63 -1.03 5.01
N LEU A 100 -3.59 -0.65 5.86
CA LEU A 100 -3.51 -0.89 7.31
C LEU A 100 -3.73 -2.36 7.64
N LEU A 101 -4.57 -3.05 6.88
CA LEU A 101 -4.76 -4.50 7.04
C LEU A 101 -3.45 -5.27 6.88
N GLY A 102 -2.51 -4.81 6.04
CA GLY A 102 -1.20 -5.44 5.89
C GLY A 102 -0.33 -5.44 7.13
N VAL A 103 -0.42 -4.37 7.91
CA VAL A 103 0.29 -4.24 9.18
C VAL A 103 -0.35 -5.11 10.26
N CYS A 104 -1.67 -5.27 10.22
CA CYS A 104 -2.42 -6.14 11.14
C CYS A 104 -2.08 -7.64 10.97
N TYR A 105 -1.65 -8.07 9.78
CA TYR A 105 -1.21 -9.46 9.55
C TYR A 105 0.21 -9.73 10.05
N LEU A 106 0.99 -8.70 10.35
CA LEU A 106 2.39 -8.86 10.74
C LEU A 106 2.48 -9.46 12.15
N PRO A 107 3.27 -10.53 12.36
CA PRO A 107 3.49 -11.06 13.71
C PRO A 107 4.06 -9.96 14.61
N ARG A 108 3.60 -9.90 15.87
CA ARG A 108 3.86 -8.82 16.83
C ARG A 108 5.34 -8.37 16.93
N SER A 109 6.28 -9.30 16.76
CA SER A 109 7.72 -9.01 16.74
C SER A 109 8.16 -8.16 15.56
N LEU A 110 7.60 -8.41 14.38
CA LEU A 110 7.85 -7.63 13.17
C LEU A 110 7.11 -6.29 13.18
N VAL A 111 5.99 -6.17 13.90
CA VAL A 111 5.30 -4.88 14.08
C VAL A 111 6.19 -3.88 14.80
N MET A 112 6.87 -4.29 15.88
CA MET A 112 7.83 -3.42 16.56
C MET A 112 9.01 -3.09 15.65
N PHE A 113 9.57 -4.05 14.93
CA PHE A 113 10.68 -3.78 14.00
C PHE A 113 10.27 -2.81 12.89
N GLY A 114 9.10 -3.02 12.29
CA GLY A 114 8.52 -2.13 11.30
C GLY A 114 8.27 -0.73 11.88
N TYR A 115 7.68 -0.64 13.08
CA TYR A 115 7.43 0.64 13.75
C TYR A 115 8.72 1.40 14.06
N THR A 116 9.76 0.73 14.56
CA THR A 116 11.07 1.35 14.80
C THR A 116 11.74 1.78 13.49
N PHE A 117 11.63 0.98 12.44
CA PHE A 117 12.15 1.32 11.10
C PHE A 117 11.42 2.51 10.47
N PHE A 118 10.08 2.50 10.46
CA PHE A 118 9.26 3.60 9.94
C PHE A 118 9.40 4.86 10.78
N SER A 119 9.51 4.76 12.11
CA SER A 119 9.76 5.93 12.96
C SER A 119 11.14 6.52 12.71
N HIS A 120 12.21 5.73 12.54
CA HIS A 120 13.50 6.28 12.14
C HIS A 120 13.48 6.91 10.74
N LEU A 121 12.75 6.30 9.79
CA LEU A 121 12.63 6.82 8.42
C LEU A 121 11.79 8.12 8.37
N LEU A 122 10.80 8.27 9.24
CA LEU A 122 9.92 9.44 9.32
C LEU A 122 10.49 10.57 10.21
N ILE A 123 11.31 10.25 11.21
CA ILE A 123 11.84 11.22 12.19
C ILE A 123 13.19 11.81 11.76
N GLN A 124 13.90 11.23 10.76
CA GLN A 124 15.13 11.83 10.22
C GLN A 124 14.89 12.98 9.21
N GLN A 125 13.79 13.73 9.34
CA GLN A 125 13.58 15.01 8.68
C GLN A 125 13.91 16.15 9.66
#